data_AF-A0A849KRV5-F1
#
_entry.id   AF-A0A849KRV5-F1
#
_cell.length_a   1.000
_cell.length_b   1.000
_cell.length_c   1.000
_cell.angle_alpha   90.00
_cell.angle_beta   90.00
_cell.angle_gamma   90.00
#
_symmetry.space_group_name_H-M   'P 1'
#
loop_
_entity.id
_entity.type
_entity.pdbx_description
1 polymer ?
#
loop_
_entity_poly.entity_id
_entity_poly.type
_entity_poly.pdbx_seq_one_letter_code
_entity_poly.pdbx_strand_id
1 'polypeptide(L)'
;MDTLFDDALDEMRLLRPAFLLARGLESRVFPDVLDRAAFLALARIAGNLGGSVFIYHAEFGKQPEKTTSSDPVCAWDNLFQVFHEDVILEFSPSPLFVWLPAGERFHVVFGSKEMIAHFDNMRDQADSFSAFVDASRLTEKGKQFLLEAYERYTI
;
A
#
# COMPACT_ATOMS: atom_id res chain seq x y z
N MET A 1 1.45 3.83 -22.94
CA MET A 1 2.37 2.90 -22.27
C MET A 1 1.74 2.77 -20.91
N ASP A 2 0.93 1.73 -20.70
CA ASP A 2 0.15 1.58 -19.48
C ASP A 2 1.13 1.45 -18.32
N THR A 3 1.09 2.43 -17.42
CA THR A 3 1.91 2.42 -16.23
C THR A 3 1.29 1.44 -15.24
N LEU A 4 2.07 0.93 -14.28
CA LEU A 4 1.54 0.11 -13.16
C LEU A 4 0.31 0.77 -12.52
N PHE A 5 0.26 2.11 -12.48
CA PHE A 5 -0.88 2.88 -12.01
C PHE A 5 -2.14 2.73 -12.85
N ASP A 6 -2.04 2.85 -14.17
CA ASP A 6 -3.19 2.81 -15.07
C ASP A 6 -3.90 1.44 -15.00
N ASP A 7 -3.10 0.39 -14.80
CA ASP A 7 -3.58 -0.97 -14.60
C ASP A 7 -4.14 -1.20 -13.18
N ALA A 8 -3.43 -0.70 -12.16
CA ALA A 8 -3.74 -1.02 -10.76
C ALA A 8 -4.86 -0.15 -10.18
N LEU A 9 -4.99 1.11 -10.57
CA LEU A 9 -5.96 2.06 -10.02
C LEU A 9 -7.08 2.38 -11.01
N ASP A 10 -8.29 2.63 -10.51
CA ASP A 10 -9.42 3.11 -11.31
C ASP A 10 -9.38 4.63 -11.54
N GLU A 11 -10.37 5.16 -12.27
CA GLU A 11 -10.47 6.59 -12.57
C GLU A 11 -10.61 7.46 -11.30
N MET A 12 -11.09 6.86 -10.21
CA MET A 12 -11.20 7.46 -8.88
C MET A 12 -9.95 7.19 -8.02
N ARG A 13 -8.93 6.58 -8.61
CA ARG A 13 -7.64 6.22 -7.99
C ARG A 13 -7.73 5.21 -6.87
N LEU A 14 -8.79 4.44 -6.88
CA LEU A 14 -8.94 3.32 -5.98
C LEU A 14 -8.29 2.09 -6.59
N LEU A 15 -7.59 1.32 -5.76
CA LEU A 15 -7.03 0.04 -6.19
C LEU A 15 -8.14 -0.85 -6.78
N ARG A 16 -7.84 -1.55 -7.86
CA ARG A 16 -8.75 -2.48 -8.53
C ARG A 16 -8.51 -3.88 -7.98
N PRO A 17 -9.45 -4.50 -7.24
CA PRO A 17 -9.31 -5.90 -6.83
C PRO A 17 -9.07 -6.85 -8.02
N ALA A 18 -9.67 -6.56 -9.17
CA ALA A 18 -9.48 -7.33 -10.40
C ALA A 18 -8.02 -7.33 -10.90
N PHE A 19 -7.26 -6.25 -10.67
CA PHE A 19 -5.83 -6.20 -11.02
C PHE A 19 -5.02 -7.21 -10.20
N LEU A 20 -5.33 -7.32 -8.90
CA LEU A 20 -4.67 -8.25 -7.98
C LEU A 20 -5.02 -9.70 -8.33
N LEU A 21 -6.32 -9.98 -8.49
CA LEU A 21 -6.83 -11.31 -8.82
C LEU A 21 -6.28 -11.83 -10.15
N ALA A 22 -6.21 -10.99 -11.19
CA ALA A 22 -5.67 -11.36 -12.50
C ALA A 22 -4.18 -11.74 -12.45
N ARG A 23 -3.45 -11.25 -11.45
CA ARG A 23 -2.02 -11.52 -11.23
C ARG A 23 -1.75 -12.56 -10.14
N GLY A 24 -2.80 -13.14 -9.56
CA GLY A 24 -2.69 -14.12 -8.47
C GLY A 24 -2.06 -13.54 -7.20
N LEU A 25 -2.25 -12.23 -6.96
CA LEU A 25 -1.75 -11.53 -5.77
C LEU A 25 -2.82 -11.52 -4.68
N GLU A 26 -2.37 -11.66 -3.44
CA GLU A 26 -3.19 -11.45 -2.24
C GLU A 26 -2.95 -10.05 -1.68
N SER A 27 -3.86 -9.56 -0.84
CA SER A 27 -3.74 -8.23 -0.24
C SER A 27 -4.31 -8.15 1.17
N ARG A 28 -3.72 -7.27 1.98
CA ARG A 28 -4.18 -6.95 3.34
C ARG A 28 -4.20 -5.46 3.57
N VAL A 29 -5.23 -5.00 4.27
CA VAL A 29 -5.36 -3.60 4.68
C VAL A 29 -4.76 -3.41 6.07
N PHE A 30 -3.94 -2.39 6.20
CA PHE A 30 -3.32 -1.99 7.45
C PHE A 30 -3.86 -0.64 7.89
N PRO A 31 -4.19 -0.48 9.19
CA PRO A 31 -4.70 0.78 9.69
C PRO A 31 -3.60 1.83 9.74
N ASP A 32 -4.03 3.08 9.63
CA ASP A 32 -3.20 4.28 9.71
C ASP A 32 -2.17 4.45 8.58
N VAL A 33 -1.49 5.59 8.60
CA VAL A 33 -0.42 5.91 7.65
C VAL A 33 0.77 4.98 7.84
N LEU A 34 1.40 4.60 6.73
CA LEU A 34 2.64 3.83 6.76
C LEU A 34 3.74 4.68 7.41
N ASP A 35 4.27 4.26 8.54
CA ASP A 35 5.41 4.91 9.19
C ASP A 35 6.76 4.32 8.74
N ARG A 36 7.86 4.96 9.14
CA ARG A 36 9.21 4.56 8.76
C ARG A 36 9.56 3.16 9.26
N ALA A 37 9.11 2.78 10.45
CA ALA A 37 9.45 1.49 11.04
C ALA A 37 8.74 0.36 10.30
N ALA A 38 7.44 0.54 10.00
CA ALA A 38 6.64 -0.36 9.19
C ALA A 38 7.20 -0.47 7.77
N PHE A 39 7.55 0.64 7.14
CA PHE A 39 8.19 0.64 5.82
C PHE A 39 9.49 -0.19 5.79
N LEU A 40 10.37 0.01 6.77
CA LEU A 40 11.62 -0.75 6.84
C LEU A 40 11.38 -2.23 7.18
N ALA A 41 10.33 -2.55 7.92
CA ALA A 41 9.90 -3.93 8.14
C ALA A 41 9.42 -4.60 6.85
N LEU A 42 8.64 -3.89 6.03
CA LEU A 42 8.22 -4.36 4.69
C LEU A 42 9.43 -4.62 3.79
N ALA A 43 10.40 -3.71 3.77
CA ALA A 43 11.63 -3.90 3.03
C ALA A 43 12.40 -5.16 3.47
N ARG A 44 12.46 -5.45 4.78
CA ARG A 44 13.06 -6.69 5.30
C ARG A 44 12.31 -7.93 4.85
N ILE A 45 10.98 -7.91 4.92
CA ILE A 45 10.13 -9.04 4.52
C ILE A 45 10.28 -9.31 3.02
N ALA A 46 10.38 -8.26 2.20
CA ALA A 46 10.68 -8.37 0.79
C ALA A 46 12.10 -8.91 0.49
N GLY A 47 12.94 -9.19 1.50
CA GLY A 47 14.35 -9.53 1.29
C GLY A 47 15.16 -8.38 0.67
N ASN A 48 14.65 -7.16 0.79
CA ASN A 48 15.13 -5.97 0.10
C ASN A 48 16.12 -5.14 0.95
N LEU A 49 16.95 -5.81 1.76
CA LEU A 49 18.03 -5.16 2.51
C LEU A 49 19.18 -4.80 1.55
N GLY A 50 18.99 -3.75 0.75
CA GLY A 50 19.95 -3.25 -0.24
C GLY A 50 19.54 -3.45 -1.71
N GLY A 51 18.28 -3.78 -2.00
CA GLY A 51 17.74 -3.73 -3.34
C GLY A 51 16.93 -2.45 -3.58
N SER A 52 16.38 -2.35 -4.79
CA SER A 52 15.72 -1.12 -5.23
C SER A 52 14.29 -1.02 -4.72
N VAL A 53 13.88 0.20 -4.39
CA VAL A 53 12.47 0.54 -4.17
C VAL A 53 12.06 1.48 -5.29
N PHE A 54 11.01 1.10 -6.02
CA PHE A 54 10.37 1.99 -6.98
C PHE A 54 9.20 2.69 -6.30
N ILE A 55 9.15 4.01 -6.46
CA ILE A 55 8.11 4.86 -5.92
C ILE A 55 7.38 5.43 -7.11
N TYR A 56 6.15 4.97 -7.30
CA TYR A 56 5.27 5.49 -8.32
C TYR A 56 4.39 6.54 -7.64
N HIS A 57 4.33 7.75 -8.19
CA HIS A 57 3.44 8.82 -7.76
C HIS A 57 2.39 9.16 -8.84
N ALA A 58 1.19 9.49 -8.40
CA ALA A 58 0.15 10.03 -9.27
C ALA A 58 -0.58 11.19 -8.61
N GLU A 59 -0.76 12.31 -9.33
CA GLU A 59 -1.58 13.47 -8.93
C GLU A 59 -2.68 13.77 -9.95
N PHE A 60 -3.88 14.16 -9.51
CA PHE A 60 -5.02 14.36 -10.40
C PHE A 60 -4.71 15.42 -11.46
N GLY A 61 -4.87 15.07 -12.74
CA GLY A 61 -4.56 15.96 -13.85
C GLY A 61 -3.08 16.06 -14.24
N LYS A 62 -2.19 15.29 -13.58
CA LYS A 62 -0.78 15.17 -13.96
C LYS A 62 -0.46 13.78 -14.52
N GLN A 63 0.66 13.69 -15.23
CA GLN A 63 1.22 12.41 -15.66
C GLN A 63 1.82 11.67 -14.45
N PRO A 64 1.67 10.35 -14.33
CA PRO A 64 2.32 9.58 -13.29
C PRO A 64 3.85 9.70 -13.34
N GLU A 65 4.48 9.79 -12.18
CA GLU A 65 5.93 9.88 -12.03
C GLU A 65 6.49 8.61 -11.39
N LYS A 66 7.74 8.26 -11.73
CA LYS A 66 8.45 7.12 -11.14
C LYS A 66 9.82 7.54 -10.66
N THR A 67 10.07 7.35 -9.37
CA THR A 67 11.38 7.51 -8.75
C THR A 67 11.95 6.13 -8.41
N THR A 68 13.26 5.95 -8.62
CA THR A 68 13.97 4.73 -8.23
C THR A 68 14.97 5.07 -7.13
N SER A 69 14.93 4.32 -6.02
CA SER A 69 15.93 4.39 -4.97
C SER A 69 16.69 3.06 -4.89
N SER A 70 18.01 3.13 -4.68
CA SER A 70 18.90 1.96 -4.59
C SER A 70 18.84 1.24 -3.24
N ASP A 71 18.28 1.87 -2.21
CA ASP A 71 18.06 1.26 -0.90
C ASP A 71 16.78 1.80 -0.23
N PRO A 72 16.20 1.04 0.71
CA PRO A 72 14.96 1.43 1.40
C PRO A 72 15.08 2.69 2.26
N VAL A 73 16.24 2.99 2.83
CA VAL A 73 16.38 4.18 3.70
C VAL A 73 16.27 5.44 2.86
N CYS A 74 17.03 5.50 1.75
CA CYS A 74 16.90 6.61 0.80
C CYS A 74 15.52 6.67 0.15
N ALA A 75 14.87 5.51 -0.07
CA ALA A 75 13.52 5.48 -0.62
C ALA A 75 12.51 6.17 0.31
N TRP A 76 12.59 5.89 1.60
CA TRP A 76 11.75 6.54 2.61
C TRP A 76 11.98 8.06 2.65
N ASP A 77 13.24 8.50 2.63
CA ASP A 77 13.57 9.93 2.67
C ASP A 77 13.10 10.67 1.40
N ASN A 78 12.97 9.96 0.27
CA ASN A 78 12.45 10.49 -0.98
C ASN A 78 10.92 10.39 -1.12
N LEU A 79 10.27 9.51 -0.37
CA LEU A 79 8.84 9.21 -0.47
C LEU A 79 7.95 10.45 -0.34
N PHE A 80 8.32 11.38 0.54
CA PHE A 80 7.53 12.59 0.84
C PHE A 80 8.06 13.86 0.18
N GLN A 81 9.03 13.75 -0.74
CA GLN A 81 9.49 14.92 -1.50
C GLN A 81 8.42 15.38 -2.51
N VAL A 82 7.54 14.47 -2.92
CA VAL A 82 6.40 14.75 -3.79
C VAL A 82 5.13 14.65 -2.92
N PHE A 83 4.63 15.79 -2.49
CA PHE A 83 3.51 15.91 -1.54
C PHE A 83 2.15 15.70 -2.24
N HIS A 84 1.20 15.05 -1.55
CA HIS A 84 -0.24 14.95 -1.91
C HIS A 84 -0.63 14.03 -3.08
N GLU A 85 0.11 12.95 -3.29
CA GLU A 85 -0.14 12.02 -4.39
C GLU A 85 -0.53 10.62 -3.90
N ASP A 86 -1.28 9.91 -4.73
CA ASP A 86 -1.44 8.46 -4.56
C ASP A 86 -0.09 7.82 -4.85
N VAL A 87 0.34 6.92 -3.97
CA VAL A 87 1.64 6.27 -4.11
C VAL A 87 1.49 4.77 -4.20
N ILE A 88 2.21 4.16 -5.14
CA ILE A 88 2.48 2.73 -5.13
C ILE A 88 3.98 2.53 -4.92
N LEU A 89 4.33 1.73 -3.91
CA LEU A 89 5.68 1.27 -3.65
C LEU A 89 5.85 -0.13 -4.24
N GLU A 90 6.99 -0.40 -4.85
CA GLU A 90 7.40 -1.73 -5.30
C GLU A 90 8.79 -2.06 -4.75
N PHE A 91 8.90 -3.20 -4.06
CA PHE A 91 10.13 -3.64 -3.39
C PHE A 91 10.88 -4.69 -4.22
N SER A 92 11.66 -4.25 -5.21
CA SER A 92 12.40 -5.14 -6.10
C SER A 92 13.59 -5.84 -5.42
N PRO A 93 13.88 -7.13 -5.73
CA PRO A 93 13.30 -7.97 -6.80
C PRO A 93 12.03 -8.73 -6.40
N SER A 94 11.53 -8.53 -5.19
CA SER A 94 10.37 -9.24 -4.67
C SER A 94 9.06 -8.62 -5.17
N PRO A 95 8.04 -9.41 -5.53
CA PRO A 95 6.71 -8.89 -5.85
C PRO A 95 5.95 -8.48 -4.58
N LEU A 96 6.51 -7.56 -3.78
CA LEU A 96 5.83 -6.91 -2.66
C LEU A 96 5.57 -5.45 -3.03
N PHE A 97 4.33 -5.04 -2.84
CA PHE A 97 3.86 -3.70 -3.17
C PHE A 97 3.07 -3.11 -2.01
N VAL A 98 3.01 -1.78 -1.98
CA VAL A 98 2.18 -1.03 -1.03
C VAL A 98 1.49 0.10 -1.76
N TRP A 99 0.17 0.16 -1.66
CA TRP A 99 -0.60 1.31 -2.10
C TRP A 99 -0.92 2.21 -0.91
N LEU A 100 -0.58 3.49 -1.05
CA LEU A 100 -0.85 4.58 -0.11
C LEU A 100 -1.86 5.52 -0.78
N PRO A 101 -3.17 5.38 -0.48
CA PRO A 101 -4.18 6.30 -1.00
C PRO A 101 -3.98 7.70 -0.42
N ALA A 102 -4.06 8.72 -1.28
CA ALA A 102 -3.90 10.09 -0.86
C ALA A 102 -5.00 10.51 0.14
N GLY A 103 -4.59 11.06 1.30
CA GLY A 103 -5.51 11.60 2.31
C GLY A 103 -6.20 10.56 3.19
N GLU A 104 -5.90 9.26 3.01
CA GLU A 104 -6.57 8.19 3.73
C GLU A 104 -5.74 7.64 4.90
N ARG A 105 -6.44 7.10 5.91
CA ARG A 105 -5.83 6.53 7.13
C ARG A 105 -5.75 5.02 7.09
N PHE A 106 -5.29 4.50 5.96
CA PHE A 106 -4.95 3.10 5.78
C PHE A 106 -3.95 2.97 4.64
N HIS A 107 -3.34 1.80 4.53
CA HIS A 107 -2.57 1.40 3.36
C HIS A 107 -2.86 -0.06 3.03
N VAL A 108 -2.65 -0.43 1.77
CA VAL A 108 -2.85 -1.81 1.31
C VAL A 108 -1.51 -2.40 0.92
N VAL A 109 -1.14 -3.50 1.57
CA VAL A 109 0.03 -4.29 1.19
C VAL A 109 -0.46 -5.44 0.32
N PHE A 110 0.16 -5.64 -0.84
CA PHE A 110 -0.20 -6.71 -1.76
C PHE A 110 1.02 -7.35 -2.39
N GLY A 111 0.94 -8.66 -2.66
CA GLY A 111 2.08 -9.43 -3.12
C GLY A 111 1.73 -10.90 -3.30
N SER A 112 2.76 -11.76 -3.38
CA SER A 112 2.50 -13.21 -3.46
C SER A 112 1.82 -13.70 -2.19
N LYS A 113 1.04 -14.78 -2.34
CA LYS A 113 0.36 -15.44 -1.22
C LYS A 113 1.30 -15.76 -0.05
N GLU A 114 2.50 -16.23 -0.35
CA GLU A 114 3.51 -16.57 0.66
C GLU A 114 3.92 -15.33 1.46
N MET A 115 4.13 -14.20 0.78
CA MET A 115 4.48 -12.94 1.45
C MET A 115 3.34 -12.43 2.31
N ILE A 116 2.10 -12.46 1.81
CA ILE A 116 0.95 -11.98 2.55
C ILE A 116 0.67 -12.86 3.79
N ALA A 117 0.81 -14.18 3.66
CA ALA A 117 0.68 -15.10 4.78
C ALA A 117 1.71 -14.86 5.90
N HIS A 118 2.92 -14.36 5.58
CA HIS A 118 3.87 -13.95 6.62
C HIS A 118 3.33 -12.82 7.50
N PHE A 119 2.57 -11.88 6.94
CA PHE A 119 1.94 -10.82 7.72
C PHE A 119 0.81 -11.36 8.58
N ASP A 120 -0.02 -12.27 8.06
CA ASP A 120 -1.11 -12.88 8.83
C ASP A 120 -0.59 -13.64 10.05
N ASN A 121 0.52 -14.36 9.92
CA ASN A 121 1.16 -15.06 11.04
C ASN A 121 1.79 -14.10 12.09
N MET A 122 2.08 -12.86 11.70
CA MET A 122 2.53 -11.80 12.60
C MET A 122 1.36 -10.99 13.17
N ARG A 123 0.15 -11.22 12.66
CA ARG A 123 -1.07 -10.45 12.91
C ARG A 123 -2.09 -11.30 13.69
N ASP A 124 -2.14 -11.12 15.01
CA ASP A 124 -3.37 -11.38 15.78
C ASP A 124 -4.41 -10.26 15.46
N GLN A 125 -4.97 -10.16 14.24
CA GLN A 125 -5.54 -8.87 13.75
C GLN A 125 -6.95 -8.84 13.14
N ALA A 126 -7.81 -9.84 13.30
CA ALA A 126 -9.24 -9.57 13.09
C ALA A 126 -9.76 -8.49 14.06
N ASP A 127 -9.13 -8.39 15.25
CA ASP A 127 -9.44 -7.41 16.29
C ASP A 127 -8.65 -6.10 16.19
N SER A 128 -7.80 -5.88 15.17
CA SER A 128 -6.96 -4.66 15.11
C SER A 128 -7.50 -3.58 14.18
N PHE A 129 -8.05 -3.95 13.01
CA PHE A 129 -8.55 -2.96 12.05
C PHE A 129 -9.93 -2.46 12.46
N SER A 130 -10.84 -3.34 12.86
CA SER A 130 -12.14 -2.96 13.44
C SER A 130 -11.96 -2.13 14.70
N ALA A 131 -11.08 -2.54 15.62
CA ALA A 131 -10.77 -1.76 16.83
C ALA A 131 -10.13 -0.40 16.51
N PHE A 132 -9.30 -0.31 15.47
CA PHE A 132 -8.79 0.98 14.99
C PHE A 132 -9.92 1.87 14.47
N VAL A 133 -10.84 1.33 13.67
CA VAL A 133 -12.00 2.07 13.16
C VAL A 133 -12.87 2.56 14.32
N ASP A 134 -13.13 1.71 15.30
CA ASP A 134 -13.92 2.06 16.50
C ASP A 134 -13.25 3.14 17.35
N ALA A 135 -11.93 3.03 17.54
CA ALA A 135 -11.12 4.01 18.28
C ALA A 135 -10.88 5.31 17.49
N SER A 136 -11.15 5.32 16.18
CA SER A 136 -10.96 6.50 15.35
C SER A 136 -11.95 7.62 15.73
N ARG A 137 -11.48 8.87 15.69
CA ARG A 137 -12.34 10.06 15.87
C ARG A 137 -13.08 10.46 14.59
N LEU A 138 -13.24 9.52 13.65
CA LEU A 138 -13.91 9.77 12.39
C LEU A 138 -15.43 9.86 12.58
N THR A 139 -16.10 10.44 11.59
CA THR A 139 -17.55 10.38 11.49
C THR A 139 -17.98 8.94 11.16
N GLU A 140 -19.25 8.60 11.42
CA GLU A 140 -19.80 7.28 11.07
C GLU A 140 -19.63 6.94 9.58
N LYS A 141 -19.76 7.94 8.70
CA LYS A 141 -19.48 7.77 7.26
C LYS A 141 -18.01 7.42 7.01
N GLY A 142 -17.08 8.07 7.72
CA GLY A 142 -15.64 7.78 7.60
C GLY A 142 -15.30 6.38 8.11
N LYS A 143 -15.92 5.94 9.22
CA LYS A 143 -15.78 4.58 9.73
C LYS A 143 -16.31 3.54 8.75
N GLN A 144 -17.50 3.77 8.21
CA GLN A 144 -18.10 2.90 7.19
C GLN A 144 -17.19 2.77 5.96
N PHE A 145 -16.66 3.90 5.47
CA PHE A 145 -15.73 3.88 4.35
C PHE A 145 -14.48 3.02 4.63
N LEU A 146 -13.88 3.12 5.83
CA LEU A 146 -12.74 2.28 6.19
C LEU A 146 -13.09 0.79 6.25
N LEU A 147 -14.28 0.43 6.73
CA LEU A 147 -14.74 -0.96 6.76
C LEU A 147 -14.99 -1.50 5.34
N GLU A 148 -15.61 -0.69 4.48
CA GLU A 148 -15.80 -1.04 3.06
C GLU A 148 -14.45 -1.20 2.33
N ALA A 149 -13.47 -0.35 2.62
CA ALA A 149 -12.12 -0.48 2.11
C ALA A 149 -11.44 -1.77 2.61
N TYR A 150 -11.61 -2.10 3.90
CA TYR A 150 -11.11 -3.34 4.49
C TYR A 150 -11.68 -4.57 3.79
N GLU A 151 -13.00 -4.61 3.58
CA GLU A 151 -13.67 -5.70 2.87
C GLU A 151 -13.24 -5.78 1.40
N ARG A 152 -13.12 -4.64 0.72
CA ARG A 152 -12.76 -4.58 -0.71
C ARG A 152 -11.33 -5.05 -0.99
N TYR A 153 -10.40 -4.78 -0.08
CA TYR A 153 -8.96 -4.97 -0.30
C TYR A 153 -8.33 -6.08 0.54
N THR A 154 -9.12 -6.80 1.32
CA THR A 154 -8.67 -8.05 1.96
C THR A 154 -9.04 -9.22 1.04
N ILE A 155 -8.06 -9.70 0.28
CA ILE A 155 -8.20 -10.77 -0.73
C ILE A 155 -7.36 -11.97 -0.32
#